data_AF-A0A2T7TQ56-F1
#
_entry.id   AF-A0A2T7TQ56-F1
#
_cell.length_a   1.000
_cell.length_b   1.000
_cell.length_c   1.000
_cell.angle_alpha   90.00
_cell.angle_beta   90.00
_cell.angle_gamma   90.00
#
_symmetry.space_group_name_H-M   'P 1'
#
loop_
_entity.id
_entity.type
_entity.pdbx_description
1 polymer ?
#
loop_
_entity_poly.entity_id
_entity_poly.type
_entity_poly.pdbx_seq_one_letter_code
_entity_poly.pdbx_strand_id
1 'polypeptide(L)'
;GPRTLLDEMLTRTGFDNMAARYGLRTWGNVPLERLIADPPQLLLAGEAAPGPPTWAERVVSHPALKAIGPRMRRAVFPQRLLYCGGPVLLETAAVLADARRKALEAHP
;
A
#
# COMPACT_ATOMS: atom_id res chain seq x y z
N GLY A 1 8.04 5.69 2.91
CA GLY A 1 8.54 7.06 2.75
C GLY A 1 9.41 7.13 1.52
N PRO A 2 9.77 8.33 1.04
CA PRO A 2 10.61 8.54 -0.12
C PRO A 2 12.05 8.03 0.10
N ARG A 3 12.74 7.65 -0.97
CA ARG A 3 14.12 7.11 -0.98
C ARG A 3 14.29 5.80 -0.18
N THR A 4 13.22 5.05 0.04
CA THR A 4 13.31 3.66 0.50
C THR A 4 13.36 2.73 -0.72
N LEU A 5 13.79 1.48 -0.53
CA LEU A 5 13.73 0.47 -1.59
C LEU A 5 12.31 0.29 -2.14
N LEU A 6 11.32 0.32 -1.26
CA LEU A 6 9.90 0.24 -1.65
C LEU A 6 9.46 1.45 -2.48
N ASP A 7 9.92 2.65 -2.14
CA ASP A 7 9.68 3.86 -2.93
C ASP A 7 10.21 3.70 -4.36
N GLU A 8 11.46 3.24 -4.49
CA GLU A 8 12.05 2.98 -5.80
C GLU A 8 11.28 1.90 -6.59
N MET A 9 10.83 0.84 -5.94
CA MET A 9 10.00 -0.19 -6.57
C MET A 9 8.65 0.34 -7.03
N LEU A 10 7.98 1.14 -6.21
CA LEU A 10 6.73 1.80 -6.59
C LEU A 10 6.94 2.70 -7.82
N THR A 11 7.96 3.57 -7.80
CA THR A 11 8.26 4.45 -8.93
C THR A 11 8.60 3.67 -10.20
N ARG A 12 9.47 2.66 -10.12
CA ARG A 12 9.86 1.84 -11.28
C ARG A 12 8.71 1.01 -11.86
N THR A 13 7.71 0.68 -11.06
CA THR A 13 6.50 -0.04 -11.51
C THR A 13 5.34 0.89 -11.88
N GLY A 14 5.58 2.20 -11.92
CA GLY A 14 4.64 3.18 -12.43
C GLY A 14 3.61 3.67 -11.42
N PHE A 15 3.94 3.62 -10.13
CA PHE A 15 3.17 4.24 -9.05
C PHE A 15 3.79 5.55 -8.58
N ASP A 16 2.94 6.45 -8.10
CA ASP A 16 3.33 7.62 -7.31
C ASP A 16 3.16 7.31 -5.82
N ASN A 17 4.24 7.44 -5.03
CA ASN A 17 4.24 7.08 -3.62
C ASN A 17 3.68 8.21 -2.75
N MET A 18 2.42 8.07 -2.34
CA MET A 18 1.72 9.02 -1.47
C MET A 18 2.31 9.17 -0.07
N ALA A 19 3.22 8.29 0.37
CA ALA A 19 3.82 8.37 1.70
C ALA A 19 4.47 9.74 1.99
N ALA A 20 5.11 10.36 0.99
CA ALA A 20 5.72 11.68 1.14
C ALA A 20 4.66 12.78 1.40
N ARG A 21 3.51 12.72 0.70
CA ARG A 21 2.39 13.65 0.90
C ARG A 21 1.77 13.52 2.29
N TYR A 22 1.84 12.33 2.88
CA TYR A 22 1.40 12.10 4.26
C TYR A 22 2.43 12.54 5.33
N GLY A 23 3.59 13.03 4.91
CA GLY A 23 4.67 13.48 5.80
C GLY A 23 5.63 12.37 6.25
N LEU A 24 5.53 11.16 5.69
CA LEU A 24 6.44 10.07 6.03
C LEU A 24 7.76 10.22 5.29
N ARG A 25 8.88 10.32 6.02
CA ARG A 25 10.23 10.35 5.45
C ARG A 25 10.85 8.96 5.25
N THR A 26 10.44 8.00 6.06
CA THR A 26 10.94 6.61 6.06
C THR A 26 9.77 5.67 6.35
N TRP A 27 9.90 4.79 7.34
CA TRP A 27 8.83 4.01 7.95
C TRP A 27 8.10 4.81 9.03
N GLY A 28 6.81 4.56 9.19
CA GLY A 28 5.99 5.21 10.21
C GLY A 28 4.51 4.96 10.00
N ASN A 29 3.70 5.49 10.90
CA ASN A 29 2.25 5.35 10.86
C ASN A 29 1.62 6.59 10.23
N VAL A 30 0.61 6.39 9.37
CA VAL A 30 -0.25 7.47 8.89
C VAL A 30 -1.54 7.44 9.71
N PRO A 31 -1.98 8.57 10.30
CA PRO A 31 -3.26 8.62 11.01
C PRO A 31 -4.41 8.37 10.03
N LEU A 32 -5.44 7.67 10.51
CA LEU A 32 -6.59 7.25 9.71
C LEU A 32 -7.31 8.45 9.09
N GLU A 33 -7.43 9.53 9.84
CA GLU A 33 -8.07 10.79 9.47
C GLU A 33 -7.41 11.39 8.23
N ARG A 34 -6.08 11.31 8.14
CA ARG A 34 -5.31 11.81 6.99
C ARG A 34 -5.51 10.95 5.75
N LEU A 35 -5.56 9.63 5.91
CA LEU A 35 -5.89 8.70 4.81
C LEU A 35 -7.32 8.92 4.28
N ILE A 36 -8.26 9.31 5.14
CA ILE A 36 -9.64 9.60 4.74
C ILE A 36 -9.74 10.96 4.04
N ALA A 37 -9.02 11.97 4.54
CA ALA A 37 -9.05 13.33 4.00
C ALA A 37 -8.44 13.43 2.60
N ASP A 38 -7.34 12.70 2.34
CA ASP A 38 -6.66 12.66 1.05
C ASP A 38 -6.39 11.21 0.66
N PRO A 39 -7.40 10.47 0.17
CA PRO A 39 -7.27 9.04 -0.08
C PRO A 39 -6.39 8.75 -1.30
N PRO A 40 -5.49 7.75 -1.22
CA PRO A 40 -4.77 7.29 -2.39
C PRO A 40 -5.73 6.56 -3.35
N GLN A 41 -5.36 6.43 -4.62
CA GLN A 41 -6.13 5.60 -5.56
C GLN A 41 -6.05 4.11 -5.21
N LEU A 42 -4.87 3.68 -4.72
CA LEU A 42 -4.59 2.30 -4.32
C LEU A 42 -3.87 2.26 -2.98
N LEU A 43 -4.43 1.52 -2.03
CA LEU A 43 -3.80 1.15 -0.76
C LEU A 43 -3.30 -0.29 -0.84
N LEU A 44 -1.98 -0.46 -0.76
CA LEU A 44 -1.34 -1.76 -0.60
C LEU A 44 -1.37 -2.17 0.87
N ALA A 45 -2.21 -3.15 1.19
CA ALA A 45 -2.38 -3.65 2.56
C ALA A 45 -1.68 -5.00 2.72
N GLY A 46 -1.07 -5.21 3.89
CA GLY A 46 -0.47 -6.51 4.24
C GLY A 46 -1.46 -7.66 4.13
N GLU A 47 -0.97 -8.84 3.76
CA GLU A 47 -1.71 -10.09 3.96
C GLU A 47 -2.07 -10.28 5.42
N ALA A 48 -3.30 -10.75 5.67
CA ALA A 48 -3.72 -11.08 7.03
C ALA A 48 -2.92 -12.29 7.53
N ALA A 49 -2.29 -12.18 8.68
CA ALA A 49 -1.58 -13.28 9.30
C ALA A 49 -2.50 -14.11 10.21
N PRO A 50 -2.28 -15.43 10.37
CA PRO A 50 -2.98 -16.22 11.38
C PRO A 50 -2.71 -15.68 12.79
N GLY A 51 -3.77 -15.42 13.57
CA GLY A 51 -3.67 -14.93 14.94
C GLY A 51 -4.50 -13.67 15.20
N PRO A 52 -4.29 -13.00 16.36
CA PRO A 52 -4.96 -11.75 16.67
C PRO A 52 -4.58 -10.67 15.65
N PRO A 53 -5.54 -9.87 15.16
CA PRO A 53 -5.25 -8.88 14.14
C PRO A 53 -4.29 -7.84 14.68
N THR A 54 -3.23 -7.57 13.93
CA THR A 54 -2.29 -6.47 14.14
C THR A 54 -3.00 -5.12 14.08
N TRP A 55 -2.36 -4.07 14.60
CA TRP A 55 -2.90 -2.72 14.52
C TRP A 55 -3.14 -2.29 13.06
N ALA A 56 -2.21 -2.63 12.15
CA ALA A 56 -2.34 -2.32 10.73
C ALA A 56 -3.56 -3.00 10.09
N GLU A 57 -3.81 -4.28 10.39
CA GLU A 57 -4.99 -5.01 9.89
C GLU A 57 -6.30 -4.43 10.42
N ARG A 58 -6.33 -4.00 11.69
CA ARG A 58 -7.49 -3.30 12.26
C ARG A 58 -7.75 -1.96 11.59
N VAL A 59 -6.71 -1.19 11.29
CA VAL A 59 -6.84 0.07 10.56
C VAL A 59 -7.36 -0.19 9.15
N VAL A 60 -6.78 -1.13 8.40
CA VAL A 60 -7.22 -1.43 7.02
C VAL A 60 -8.67 -1.94 6.97
N SER A 61 -9.13 -2.67 7.99
CA SER A 61 -10.50 -3.15 8.10
C SER A 61 -11.49 -2.16 8.72
N HIS A 62 -11.02 -0.97 9.12
CA HIS A 62 -11.80 0.03 9.84
C HIS A 62 -13.03 0.50 9.03
N PRO A 63 -14.21 0.65 9.64
CA PRO A 63 -15.43 1.08 8.94
C PRO A 63 -15.29 2.40 8.19
N ALA A 64 -14.55 3.37 8.74
CA ALA A 64 -14.29 4.65 8.07
C ALA A 64 -13.51 4.50 6.74
N LEU A 65 -12.57 3.54 6.66
CA LEU A 65 -11.87 3.20 5.41
C LEU A 65 -12.76 2.41 4.45
N LYS A 66 -13.79 1.71 4.94
CA LYS A 66 -14.82 1.09 4.08
C LYS A 66 -15.75 2.13 3.49
N ALA A 67 -16.12 3.17 4.24
CA ALA A 67 -16.99 4.23 3.76
C ALA A 67 -16.42 5.01 2.56
N ILE A 68 -15.09 5.17 2.50
CA ILE A 68 -14.40 5.80 1.35
C ILE A 68 -14.00 4.81 0.25
N GLY A 69 -14.41 3.54 0.34
CA GLY A 69 -14.06 2.48 -0.61
C GLY A 69 -14.28 2.82 -2.10
N PRO A 70 -15.29 3.62 -2.49
CA PRO A 70 -15.43 4.07 -3.88
C PRO A 70 -14.29 4.97 -4.38
N ARG A 71 -13.57 5.65 -3.47
CA ARG A 71 -12.48 6.60 -3.78
C ARG A 71 -11.08 5.99 -3.64
N MET A 72 -10.98 4.83 -2.99
CA MET A 72 -9.70 4.17 -2.72
C MET A 72 -9.85 2.66 -2.83
N ARG A 73 -9.06 2.06 -3.72
CA ARG A 73 -8.99 0.60 -3.88
C ARG A 73 -7.99 0.01 -2.91
N ARG A 74 -8.17 -1.27 -2.59
CA ARG A 74 -7.22 -2.03 -1.78
C ARG A 74 -6.69 -3.19 -2.60
N ALA A 75 -5.38 -3.40 -2.53
CA ALA A 75 -4.74 -4.61 -3.02
C ALA A 75 -3.96 -5.24 -1.88
N VAL A 76 -3.97 -6.57 -1.84
CA VAL A 76 -3.18 -7.34 -0.90
C VAL A 76 -1.74 -7.34 -1.39
N PHE A 77 -0.82 -7.02 -0.49
CA PHE A 77 0.60 -6.99 -0.73
C PHE A 77 1.30 -7.84 0.34
N PRO A 78 1.99 -8.92 -0.04
CA PRO A 78 2.64 -9.79 0.93
C PRO A 78 3.71 -9.01 1.70
N GLN A 79 3.59 -8.96 3.04
CA GLN A 79 4.50 -8.16 3.86
C GLN A 79 5.96 -8.61 3.74
N ARG A 80 6.21 -9.89 3.45
CA ARG A 80 7.55 -10.43 3.19
C ARG A 80 8.28 -9.72 2.03
N LEU A 81 7.54 -9.15 1.07
CA LEU A 81 8.08 -8.42 -0.08
C LEU A 81 8.46 -6.97 0.26
N LEU A 82 8.09 -6.49 1.44
CA LEU A 82 8.49 -5.17 1.94
C LEU A 82 9.92 -5.16 2.51
N TYR A 83 10.47 -6.34 2.79
CA TYR A 83 11.72 -6.52 3.52
C TYR A 83 12.76 -7.25 2.66
N CYS A 84 14.03 -6.89 2.88
CA CYS A 84 15.23 -7.47 2.25
C CYS A 84 15.41 -7.15 0.76
N GLY A 85 16.35 -6.26 0.44
CA GLY A 85 16.76 -5.89 -0.92
C GLY A 85 17.56 -6.99 -1.65
N GLY A 86 16.98 -8.19 -1.76
CA GLY A 86 17.57 -9.37 -2.40
C GLY A 86 16.75 -9.91 -3.57
N PRO A 87 16.82 -11.22 -3.88
CA PRO A 87 16.09 -11.84 -5.01
C PRO A 87 14.58 -11.61 -4.99
N VAL A 88 14.03 -11.32 -3.81
CA VAL A 88 12.61 -11.01 -3.59
C VAL A 88 12.14 -9.75 -4.35
N LEU A 89 13.06 -8.90 -4.81
CA LEU A 89 12.71 -7.71 -5.58
C LEU A 89 12.05 -8.05 -6.93
N LEU A 90 12.39 -9.19 -7.55
CA LEU A 90 11.74 -9.62 -8.78
C LEU A 90 10.27 -9.97 -8.54
N GLU A 91 10.00 -10.71 -7.45
CA GLU A 91 8.63 -11.05 -7.03
C GLU A 91 7.85 -9.78 -6.65
N THR A 92 8.50 -8.85 -5.92
CA THR A 92 7.96 -7.54 -5.56
C THR A 92 7.49 -6.78 -6.79
N ALA A 93 8.34 -6.68 -7.83
CA ALA A 93 8.00 -5.98 -9.06
C ALA A 93 6.83 -6.66 -9.79
N ALA A 94 6.78 -7.98 -9.83
CA ALA A 94 5.69 -8.73 -10.45
C ALA A 94 4.34 -8.49 -9.75
N VAL A 95 4.32 -8.52 -8.41
CA VAL A 95 3.11 -8.24 -7.60
C VAL A 95 2.64 -6.81 -7.79
N LEU A 96 3.56 -5.83 -7.82
CA LEU A 96 3.23 -4.43 -8.06
C LEU A 96 2.65 -4.21 -9.47
N ALA A 97 3.23 -4.85 -10.49
CA ALA A 97 2.72 -4.76 -11.86
C ALA A 97 1.31 -5.35 -11.99
N ASP A 98 1.05 -6.50 -11.37
CA ASP A 98 -0.28 -7.11 -11.34
C ASP A 98 -1.30 -6.22 -10.59
N ALA A 99 -0.91 -5.67 -9.44
CA ALA A 99 -1.73 -4.74 -8.69
C ALA A 99 -2.08 -3.50 -9.51
N ARG A 100 -1.13 -2.95 -10.27
CA ARG A 100 -1.36 -1.81 -11.18
C ARG A 100 -2.34 -2.15 -12.29
N ARG A 101 -2.15 -3.29 -12.96
CA ARG A 101 -3.05 -3.74 -14.04
C ARG A 101 -4.48 -3.86 -13.53
N LYS A 102 -4.69 -4.58 -12.42
CA LYS A 102 -6.00 -4.70 -11.77
C LYS A 102 -6.56 -3.34 -11.38
N ALA A 103 -5.71 -2.43 -10.88
CA ALA A 103 -6.09 -1.07 -10.50
C ALA A 103 -6.62 -0.23 -11.68
N LEU A 104 -6.07 -0.43 -12.89
CA LEU A 104 -6.52 0.25 -14.10
C LEU A 104 -7.76 -0.40 -14.72
N GLU A 105 -7.84 -1.73 -14.74
CA GLU A 105 -8.98 -2.46 -15.34
C GLU A 105 -10.33 -2.17 -14.67
N ALA A 106 -10.31 -1.85 -13.37
CA ALA A 106 -11.52 -1.47 -12.64
C ALA A 106 -11.70 0.06 -12.49
N HIS A 107 -10.98 0.86 -13.28
CA HIS A 107 -11.17 2.30 -13.47
C HIS A 107 -11.29 2.60 -14.98
N PRO A 108 -12.42 2.28 -15.63
CA PRO A 108 -12.69 2.72 -17.00
C PRO A 108 -12.86 4.24 -17.10
#